data_AF-A0A3M9NBV4-F1
#
_entry.id   AF-A0A3M9NBV4-F1
#
_cell.length_a   1.000
_cell.length_b   1.000
_cell.length_c   1.000
_cell.angle_alpha   90.00
_cell.angle_beta   90.00
_cell.angle_gamma   90.00
#
_symmetry.space_group_name_H-M   'P 1'
#
loop_
_entity.id
_entity.type
_entity.pdbx_description
1 polymer ?
#
loop_
_entity_poly.entity_id
_entity_poly.type
_entity_poly.pdbx_seq_one_letter_code
_entity_poly.pdbx_strand_id
1 'polypeptide(L)'
;MKTKLTLNIDDKIVARAKKESSKRKVSLSSVVEDYLDRFSKNNSHNKTENSGPSLLERIRKYTKNANPPKKDMDYKKAWHEHLDEKYGV
;
A
#
# COMPACT_ATOMS: atom_id res chain seq x y z
N MET A 1 21.40 -8.38 13.98
CA MET A 1 22.24 -9.54 13.55
C MET A 1 21.64 -10.15 12.31
N LYS A 2 22.46 -10.68 11.39
CA LYS A 2 21.98 -11.49 10.25
C LYS A 2 22.30 -12.96 10.52
N THR A 3 21.33 -13.84 10.33
CA THR A 3 21.46 -15.30 10.48
C THR A 3 21.23 -15.97 9.13
N LYS A 4 21.82 -17.16 8.95
CA LYS A 4 21.61 -17.97 7.75
C LYS A 4 20.47 -18.96 8.02
N LEU A 5 19.51 -19.03 7.12
CA LEU A 5 18.43 -20.01 7.14
C LEU A 5 18.64 -21.00 5.98
N THR A 6 18.80 -22.28 6.32
CA THR A 6 18.91 -23.36 5.34
C THR A 6 17.58 -24.10 5.28
N LEU A 7 17.02 -24.23 4.08
CA LEU A 7 15.73 -24.88 3.84
C LEU A 7 15.94 -26.04 2.87
N ASN A 8 15.29 -27.17 3.13
CA ASN A 8 15.22 -28.26 2.16
C ASN A 8 13.98 -28.06 1.28
N ILE A 9 14.19 -27.81 -0.02
CA ILE A 9 13.14 -27.43 -0.96
C ILE A 9 13.41 -28.08 -2.32
N ASP A 10 12.36 -28.49 -3.03
CA ASP A 10 12.44 -29.02 -4.39
C ASP A 10 13.13 -28.05 -5.36
N ASP A 11 14.14 -28.55 -6.10
CA ASP A 11 14.92 -27.79 -7.08
C ASP A 11 14.07 -27.10 -8.15
N LYS A 12 12.97 -27.73 -8.59
CA LYS A 12 12.04 -27.15 -9.57
C LYS A 12 11.32 -25.93 -9.00
N ILE A 13 11.07 -25.88 -7.70
CA ILE A 13 10.51 -24.67 -7.07
C ILE A 13 11.57 -23.57 -7.04
N VAL A 14 12.82 -23.91 -6.67
CA VAL A 14 13.92 -22.95 -6.57
C VAL A 14 14.21 -22.33 -7.94
N ALA A 15 14.22 -23.14 -9.00
CA ALA A 15 14.41 -22.68 -10.38
C ALA A 15 13.31 -21.69 -10.81
N ARG A 16 12.04 -22.02 -10.55
CA ARG A 16 10.90 -21.13 -10.85
C ARG A 16 10.99 -19.82 -10.06
N ALA A 17 11.29 -19.90 -8.78
CA ALA A 17 11.42 -18.74 -7.91
C ALA A 17 12.56 -17.80 -8.35
N LYS A 18 13.74 -18.35 -8.70
CA LYS A 18 14.86 -17.57 -9.23
C LYS A 18 14.51 -16.88 -10.55
N LYS A 19 13.80 -17.56 -11.45
CA LYS A 19 13.34 -16.97 -12.72
C LYS A 19 12.42 -15.77 -12.47
N GLU A 20 11.46 -15.90 -11.56
CA GLU A 20 10.53 -14.82 -11.22
C GLU A 20 11.19 -13.66 -10.48
N SER A 21 12.12 -13.94 -9.56
CA SER A 21 12.85 -12.89 -8.84
C SER A 21 13.75 -12.09 -9.79
N SER A 22 14.42 -12.77 -10.74
CA SER A 22 15.25 -12.15 -11.77
C SER A 22 14.44 -11.22 -12.68
N LYS A 23 13.26 -11.66 -13.15
CA LYS A 23 12.34 -10.79 -13.93
C LYS A 23 11.95 -9.52 -13.17
N ARG A 24 11.75 -9.64 -11.87
CA ARG A 24 11.38 -8.54 -10.97
C ARG A 24 12.58 -7.71 -10.51
N LYS A 25 13.81 -8.03 -10.96
CA LYS A 25 15.07 -7.39 -10.54
C LYS A 25 15.28 -7.39 -9.02
N VAL A 26 14.80 -8.42 -8.33
CA VAL A 26 14.95 -8.60 -6.87
C VAL A 26 15.65 -9.92 -6.57
N SER A 27 16.42 -9.94 -5.48
CA SER A 27 17.08 -11.18 -5.04
C SER A 27 16.07 -12.13 -4.40
N LEU A 28 16.25 -13.44 -4.59
CA LEU A 28 15.39 -14.45 -3.97
C LEU A 28 15.47 -14.37 -2.43
N SER A 29 16.64 -14.10 -1.87
CA SER A 29 16.83 -13.87 -0.43
C SER A 29 16.02 -12.68 0.08
N SER A 30 15.95 -11.57 -0.65
CA SER A 30 15.16 -10.40 -0.26
C SER A 30 13.66 -10.71 -0.27
N VAL A 31 13.18 -11.50 -1.24
CA VAL A 31 11.78 -11.92 -1.29
C VAL A 31 11.43 -12.80 -0.09
N VAL A 32 12.30 -13.73 0.27
CA VAL A 32 12.09 -14.63 1.42
C VAL A 32 12.16 -13.84 2.73
N GLU A 33 13.11 -12.91 2.87
CA GLU A 33 13.24 -12.04 4.04
C GLU A 33 11.98 -11.18 4.25
N ASP A 34 11.49 -10.51 3.19
CA ASP A 34 10.24 -9.74 3.25
C ASP A 34 9.04 -10.61 3.63
N TYR A 35 8.93 -11.81 3.06
CA TYR A 35 7.85 -12.73 3.40
C TYR A 35 7.90 -13.15 4.87
N LEU A 36 9.07 -13.54 5.38
CA LEU A 36 9.25 -13.95 6.78
C LEU A 36 9.00 -12.78 7.75
N ASP A 37 9.44 -11.58 7.40
CA ASP A 37 9.19 -10.37 8.18
C ASP A 37 7.68 -10.12 8.30
N ARG A 38 6.95 -10.10 7.18
CA ARG A 38 5.50 -9.93 7.17
C ARG A 38 4.76 -11.07 7.88
N PHE A 39 5.22 -12.31 7.70
CA PHE A 39 4.65 -13.48 8.36
C PHE A 39 4.80 -13.40 9.89
N SER A 40 5.95 -12.94 10.38
CA SER A 40 6.20 -12.78 11.81
C SER A 40 5.40 -11.62 12.42
N LYS A 41 5.25 -10.50 11.68
CA LYS A 41 4.45 -9.34 12.11
C LYS A 41 2.96 -9.67 12.23
N ASN A 42 2.42 -10.49 11.33
CA ASN A 42 1.01 -10.90 11.40
C ASN A 42 0.72 -11.77 12.64
N ASN A 43 1.70 -12.57 13.10
CA ASN A 43 1.57 -13.37 14.33
C ASN A 43 1.94 -12.60 15.61
N SER A 44 2.69 -11.49 15.48
CA SER A 44 3.03 -10.60 16.59
C SER A 44 1.91 -9.64 16.98
N HIS A 45 0.73 -9.71 16.33
CA HIS A 45 -0.46 -8.96 16.72
C HIS A 45 -1.13 -9.44 18.01
N ASN A 46 -0.44 -10.25 18.82
CA ASN A 46 -0.66 -10.26 20.25
C ASN A 46 0.19 -9.17 20.92
N LYS A 47 -0.47 -8.02 21.10
CA LYS A 47 -0.13 -6.88 21.98
C LYS A 47 0.76 -5.78 21.39
N THR A 48 0.20 -4.58 21.51
CA THR A 48 0.79 -3.23 21.52
C THR A 48 1.19 -2.58 20.19
N GLU A 49 0.33 -1.64 19.79
CA GLU A 49 0.64 -0.28 19.34
C GLU A 49 1.24 -0.06 17.93
N ASN A 50 0.58 0.85 17.20
CA ASN A 50 0.95 1.45 15.90
C ASN A 50 0.33 0.85 14.63
N SER A 51 -0.95 0.47 14.66
CA SER A 51 -1.80 0.74 13.49
C SER A 51 -2.19 2.22 13.54
N GLY A 52 -1.36 3.10 12.95
CA GLY A 52 -1.82 4.44 12.59
C GLY A 52 -3.12 4.35 11.76
N PRO A 53 -3.89 5.45 11.65
CA PRO A 53 -5.21 5.40 11.06
C PRO A 53 -5.16 4.69 9.71
N SER A 54 -6.03 3.70 9.56
CA SER A 54 -6.24 2.95 8.33
C SER A 54 -6.39 3.91 7.16
N LEU A 55 -6.10 3.46 5.93
CA LEU A 55 -6.32 4.27 4.73
C LEU A 55 -7.74 4.88 4.73
N LEU A 56 -8.75 4.10 5.16
CA LEU A 56 -10.12 4.56 5.32
C LEU A 56 -10.26 5.70 6.34
N GLU A 57 -9.62 5.62 7.51
CA GLU A 57 -9.67 6.67 8.52
C GLU A 57 -8.95 7.94 8.06
N ARG A 58 -7.85 7.81 7.31
CA ARG A 58 -7.16 8.95 6.69
C ARG A 58 -8.08 9.62 5.67
N ILE A 59 -8.69 8.85 4.77
CA ILE A 59 -9.64 9.38 3.78
C ILE A 59 -10.80 10.07 4.51
N ARG A 60 -11.41 9.43 5.52
CA ARG A 60 -12.49 10.03 6.32
C ARG A 60 -12.10 11.33 7.01
N LYS A 61 -10.85 11.48 7.47
CA LYS A 61 -10.37 12.73 8.06
C LYS A 61 -10.35 13.88 7.04
N TYR A 62 -9.99 13.60 5.79
CA TYR A 62 -9.99 14.61 4.72
C TYR A 62 -11.39 14.85 4.13
N THR A 63 -12.29 13.86 4.17
CA THR A 63 -13.65 13.98 3.62
C THR A 63 -14.70 14.41 4.65
N LYS A 64 -14.39 14.44 5.96
CA LYS A 64 -15.35 14.84 7.01
C LYS A 64 -15.88 16.27 6.84
N ASN A 65 -15.09 17.16 6.21
CA ASN A 65 -15.49 18.54 5.90
C ASN A 65 -15.94 18.72 4.45
N ALA A 66 -15.92 17.65 3.64
CA ALA A 66 -16.45 17.70 2.28
C ALA A 66 -17.97 17.52 2.38
N ASN A 67 -18.69 18.63 2.30
CA ASN A 67 -20.14 18.57 2.15
C ASN A 67 -20.44 17.75 0.89
N PRO A 68 -21.25 16.68 0.97
CA PRO A 68 -21.55 15.90 -0.22
C PRO A 68 -22.15 16.85 -1.26
N PRO A 69 -21.60 16.89 -2.47
CA PRO A 69 -22.13 17.74 -3.53
C PRO A 69 -23.61 17.41 -3.75
N LYS A 70 -24.44 18.45 -3.86
CA LYS A 70 -25.88 18.30 -4.11
C LYS A 70 -26.06 17.46 -5.38
N LYS A 71 -27.02 16.51 -5.36
CA LYS A 71 -27.25 15.55 -6.46
C LYS A 71 -27.38 16.21 -7.84
N ASP A 72 -27.80 17.47 -7.89
CA ASP A 72 -28.08 18.22 -9.12
C ASP A 72 -27.05 19.33 -9.40
N MET A 73 -25.87 19.28 -8.76
CA MET A 73 -24.81 20.26 -9.01
C MET A 73 -24.09 19.95 -10.33
N ASP A 74 -24.12 20.89 -11.27
CA ASP A 74 -23.26 20.85 -12.46
C ASP A 74 -21.81 21.17 -12.05
N TYR A 75 -21.05 20.13 -11.75
CA TYR A 75 -19.64 20.22 -11.34
C TYR A 75 -18.78 20.95 -12.37
N LYS A 76 -19.11 20.83 -13.66
CA LYS A 76 -18.32 21.46 -14.71
C LYS A 76 -18.43 22.97 -14.60
N LYS A 77 -19.66 23.47 -14.40
CA LYS A 77 -19.94 24.89 -14.21
C LYS A 77 -19.30 25.43 -12.93
N ALA A 78 -19.49 24.75 -11.80
CA ALA A 78 -18.92 25.16 -10.51
C ALA A 78 -17.38 25.19 -10.53
N TRP A 79 -16.75 24.26 -11.25
CA TRP A 79 -15.30 24.23 -11.41
C TRP A 79 -14.78 25.40 -12.26
N HIS A 80 -15.50 25.76 -13.34
CA HIS A 80 -15.12 26.89 -14.18
C HIS A 80 -15.28 28.21 -13.44
N GLU A 81 -16.40 28.41 -12.72
CA GLU A 81 -16.61 29.61 -11.90
C GLU A 81 -15.54 29.77 -10.82
N HIS A 82 -15.14 28.69 -10.14
CA HIS A 82 -14.07 28.75 -9.15
C HIS A 82 -12.69 29.07 -9.77
N LEU A 83 -12.41 28.56 -10.97
CA LEU A 83 -11.17 28.87 -11.67
C LEU A 83 -11.15 30.32 -12.17
N ASP A 84 -12.27 30.82 -12.68
CA ASP A 84 -12.43 32.21 -13.11
C ASP A 84 -12.32 33.17 -11.91
N GLU A 85 -12.96 32.87 -10.78
CA GLU A 85 -12.83 33.69 -9.56
C GLU A 85 -11.39 33.73 -9.03
N LYS A 86 -10.66 32.62 -9.11
CA LYS A 86 -9.31 32.50 -8.56
C LYS A 86 -8.22 33.01 -9.49
N TYR A 87 -8.41 32.89 -10.79
CA TYR A 87 -7.38 33.14 -11.81
C TYR A 87 -7.79 34.18 -12.87
N GLY A 88 -9.05 34.64 -12.89
CA GLY A 88 -9.58 35.65 -13.78
C GLY A 88 -9.55 35.25 -15.26
N VAL A 89 -10.10 34.09 -15.61
CA VAL A 89 -10.02 33.47 -16.95
C VAL A 89 -11.39 33.33 -17.59
#